data_AF-A0A2H6NDX0-F1
#
_entry.id   AF-A0A2H6NDX0-F1
#
_cell.length_a   1.000
_cell.length_b   1.000
_cell.length_c   1.000
_cell.angle_alpha   90.00
_cell.angle_beta   90.00
_cell.angle_gamma   90.00
#
_symmetry.space_group_name_H-M   'P 1'
#
loop_
_entity.id
_entity.type
_entity.pdbx_description
1 polymer ?
#
loop_
_entity_poly.entity_id
_entity_poly.type
_entity_poly.pdbx_seq_one_letter_code
_entity_poly.pdbx_strand_id
1 'polypeptide(L)'
;SHICCWIKDFLTNRSQTVRIGSYFSSTLALSTGSPQGCVLNPLLYSLYTYDCTPSCPTNSIIKFADDTTLVGLISGEDETAYRSEVLRLVLWCKSHNLTLNIKKTKELIIDFRRFKAEPLPLYISGDCVERV
;
A
#
# COMPACT_ATOMS: atom_id res chain seq x y z
N SER A 1 -2.01 20.55 -22.55
CA SER A 1 -2.65 20.15 -21.28
C SER A 1 -2.01 20.89 -20.12
N HIS A 2 -2.48 22.11 -19.82
CA HIS A 2 -1.88 22.97 -18.77
C HIS A 2 -1.90 22.32 -17.37
N ILE A 3 -2.93 21.51 -17.08
CA ILE A 3 -3.07 20.80 -15.80
C ILE A 3 -1.93 19.80 -15.58
N CYS A 4 -1.56 19.00 -16.59
CA CYS A 4 -0.48 18.02 -16.45
C CYS A 4 0.88 18.68 -16.20
N CYS A 5 1.16 19.80 -16.89
CA CYS A 5 2.37 20.58 -16.64
C CYS A 5 2.37 21.13 -15.22
N TRP A 6 1.25 21.71 -14.77
CA TRP A 6 1.12 22.22 -13.41
C TRP A 6 1.30 21.11 -12.35
N ILE A 7 0.73 19.92 -12.55
CA ILE A 7 0.92 18.77 -11.64
C ILE A 7 2.39 18.33 -11.62
N LYS A 8 3.05 18.30 -12.78
CA LYS A 8 4.48 17.98 -12.87
C LYS A 8 5.33 19.00 -12.11
N ASP A 9 5.08 20.28 -12.30
CA ASP A 9 5.79 21.35 -11.60
C ASP A 9 5.49 21.32 -10.09
N PHE A 10 4.27 20.96 -9.69
CA PHE A 10 3.89 20.75 -8.29
C PHE A 10 4.62 19.55 -7.64
N LEU A 11 4.97 18.52 -8.41
CA LEU A 11 5.62 17.31 -7.91
C LEU A 11 7.14 17.30 -8.00
N THR A 12 7.75 18.20 -8.78
CA THR A 12 9.20 18.16 -9.08
C THR A 12 9.92 19.43 -8.62
N ASN A 13 11.24 19.32 -8.40
CA ASN A 13 12.13 20.45 -8.07
C ASN A 13 11.65 21.31 -6.89
N ARG A 14 10.95 20.70 -5.92
CA ARG A 14 10.52 21.40 -4.72
C ARG A 14 11.70 21.61 -3.79
N SER A 15 11.67 22.69 -3.01
CA SER A 15 12.60 22.91 -1.91
C SER A 15 11.85 22.89 -0.59
N GLN A 16 12.37 22.18 0.41
CA GLN A 16 11.84 22.13 1.77
C GLN A 16 12.88 22.65 2.78
N THR A 17 12.40 23.44 3.73
CA THR A 17 13.14 23.84 4.92
C THR A 17 12.22 23.72 6.13
N VAL A 18 12.72 23.14 7.22
CA VAL A 18 12.03 23.08 8.53
C VAL A 18 12.47 24.26 9.39
N ARG A 19 11.52 24.91 10.06
CA ARG A 19 11.74 25.99 11.03
C ARG A 19 11.23 25.57 12.40
N ILE A 20 12.04 25.76 13.45
CA ILE A 20 11.64 25.57 14.85
C ILE A 20 12.01 26.84 15.62
N GLY A 21 11.01 27.62 16.04
CA GLY A 21 11.22 28.93 16.67
C GLY A 21 11.94 29.90 15.73
N SER A 22 13.16 30.30 16.08
CA SER A 22 14.04 31.15 15.26
C SER A 22 15.03 30.37 14.41
N TYR A 23 15.13 29.04 14.59
CA TYR A 23 16.11 28.21 13.88
C TYR A 23 15.53 27.65 12.59
N PHE A 24 16.37 27.60 11.56
CA PHE A 24 16.08 27.01 10.26
C PHE A 24 17.05 25.87 9.99
N SER A 25 16.55 24.80 9.36
CA SER A 25 17.38 23.75 8.78
C SER A 25 17.97 24.18 7.44
N SER A 26 18.91 23.39 6.91
CA SER A 26 19.34 23.52 5.53
C SER A 26 18.18 23.22 4.57
N THR A 27 18.18 23.89 3.41
CA THR A 27 17.23 23.61 2.34
C THR A 27 17.52 22.26 1.68
N LEU A 28 16.48 21.43 1.51
CA LEU A 28 16.54 20.15 0.81
C LEU A 28 15.69 20.20 -0.46
N ALA A 29 16.27 19.80 -1.59
CA ALA A 29 15.51 19.57 -2.81
C ALA A 29 14.77 18.23 -2.73
N LEU A 30 13.47 18.23 -3.04
CA LEU A 30 12.59 17.08 -3.01
C LEU A 30 11.89 16.87 -4.34
N SER A 31 11.98 15.64 -4.83
CA SER A 31 11.26 15.16 -6.03
C SER A 31 10.42 13.93 -5.73
N THR A 32 10.30 13.55 -4.45
CA THR A 32 9.52 12.40 -3.97
C THR A 32 8.40 12.87 -3.05
N GLY A 33 7.29 12.12 -3.06
CA GLY A 33 6.10 12.45 -2.29
C GLY A 33 5.41 13.73 -2.76
N SER A 34 4.58 14.29 -1.90
CA SER A 34 3.85 15.53 -2.14
C SER A 34 3.91 16.44 -0.90
N PRO A 35 3.65 17.75 -1.04
CA PRO A 35 3.71 18.68 0.09
C PRO A 35 2.67 18.29 1.13
N GLN A 36 3.08 18.06 2.38
CA GLN A 36 2.15 17.69 3.44
C GLN A 36 1.07 18.76 3.62
N GLY A 37 -0.16 18.31 3.90
CA GLY A 37 -1.32 19.21 4.08
C GLY A 37 -1.94 19.72 2.77
N CYS A 38 -1.46 19.30 1.60
CA CYS A 38 -2.11 19.65 0.34
C CYS A 38 -3.36 18.81 0.09
N VAL A 39 -4.48 19.49 -0.20
CA VAL A 39 -5.78 18.88 -0.55
C VAL A 39 -5.74 17.99 -1.79
N LEU A 40 -4.72 18.15 -2.63
CA LEU A 40 -4.55 17.38 -3.87
C LEU A 40 -3.92 16.01 -3.62
N ASN A 41 -3.26 15.81 -2.49
CA ASN A 41 -2.52 14.58 -2.19
C ASN A 41 -3.38 13.31 -2.25
N PRO A 42 -4.60 13.27 -1.67
CA PRO A 42 -5.43 12.07 -1.73
C PRO A 42 -5.82 11.69 -3.16
N LEU A 43 -6.08 12.69 -4.01
CA LEU A 43 -6.39 12.46 -5.42
C LEU A 43 -5.19 11.91 -6.17
N LEU A 44 -4.01 12.53 -5.99
CA LEU A 44 -2.77 12.06 -6.63
C LEU A 44 -2.39 10.66 -6.17
N TYR A 45 -2.58 10.33 -4.90
CA TYR A 45 -2.32 8.99 -4.38
C TYR A 45 -3.31 7.95 -4.94
N SER A 46 -4.59 8.32 -5.08
CA SER A 46 -5.60 7.47 -5.72
C SER A 46 -5.25 7.19 -7.19
N LEU A 47 -4.80 8.21 -7.93
CA LEU A 47 -4.33 8.04 -9.31
C LEU A 47 -3.05 7.20 -9.39
N TYR A 48 -2.12 7.45 -8.47
CA TYR A 48 -0.84 6.76 -8.40
C TYR A 48 -0.97 5.25 -8.15
N THR A 49 -1.95 4.87 -7.34
CA THR A 49 -2.20 3.47 -6.97
C THR A 49 -3.34 2.85 -7.77
N TYR A 50 -3.88 3.54 -8.78
CA TYR A 50 -5.11 3.14 -9.48
C TYR A 50 -5.02 1.73 -10.08
N ASP A 51 -3.87 1.39 -10.66
CA ASP A 51 -3.57 0.12 -11.32
C ASP A 51 -3.26 -1.04 -10.36
N CYS A 52 -3.20 -0.79 -9.04
CA CYS A 52 -3.20 -1.84 -8.04
C CYS A 52 -4.58 -2.51 -7.98
N THR A 53 -4.79 -3.48 -8.86
CA THR A 53 -6.04 -4.25 -9.03
C THR A 53 -5.75 -5.75 -8.87
N PRO A 54 -6.69 -6.58 -8.38
CA PRO A 54 -6.46 -8.00 -8.17
C PRO A 54 -6.19 -8.74 -9.49
N SER A 55 -5.33 -9.76 -9.45
CA SER A 55 -5.06 -10.63 -10.61
C SER A 55 -6.03 -11.80 -10.73
N CYS A 56 -6.49 -12.35 -9.60
CA CYS A 56 -7.45 -13.45 -9.58
C CYS A 56 -8.87 -12.93 -9.36
N PRO A 57 -9.90 -13.43 -10.09
CA PRO A 57 -11.30 -13.04 -9.88
C PRO A 57 -11.86 -13.38 -8.49
N THR A 58 -11.27 -14.35 -7.80
CA THR A 58 -11.68 -14.74 -6.44
C THR A 58 -11.04 -13.86 -5.36
N ASN A 59 -10.20 -12.90 -5.76
CA ASN A 59 -9.57 -11.95 -4.87
C ASN A 59 -10.11 -10.54 -5.11
N SER A 60 -10.05 -9.71 -4.08
CA SER A 60 -10.47 -8.31 -4.13
C SER A 60 -9.44 -7.44 -3.41
N ILE A 61 -9.13 -6.30 -4.01
CA ILE A 61 -8.27 -5.28 -3.39
C ILE A 61 -9.12 -4.04 -3.13
N ILE A 62 -9.20 -3.65 -1.87
CA ILE A 62 -9.92 -2.46 -1.40
C ILE A 62 -8.87 -1.47 -0.89
N LYS A 63 -8.93 -0.22 -1.34
CA LYS A 63 -7.96 0.82 -1.03
C LYS A 63 -8.65 2.01 -0.39
N PHE A 64 -8.08 2.54 0.69
CA PHE A 64 -8.51 3.79 1.29
C PHE A 64 -7.29 4.54 1.81
N ALA A 65 -6.94 5.66 1.16
CA ALA A 65 -5.67 6.34 1.41
C ALA A 65 -4.51 5.32 1.39
N ASP A 66 -3.63 5.32 2.39
CA ASP A 66 -2.50 4.40 2.52
C ASP A 66 -2.89 2.98 2.99
N ASP A 67 -4.13 2.76 3.46
CA ASP A 67 -4.61 1.45 3.85
C ASP A 67 -5.07 0.64 2.63
N THR A 68 -4.60 -0.61 2.54
CA THR A 68 -5.00 -1.57 1.50
C THR A 68 -5.40 -2.89 2.14
N THR A 69 -6.60 -3.36 1.82
CA THR A 69 -7.11 -4.67 2.24
C THR A 69 -7.14 -5.60 1.03
N LEU A 70 -6.48 -6.75 1.16
CA LEU A 70 -6.58 -7.86 0.21
C LEU A 70 -7.49 -8.93 0.81
N VAL A 71 -8.56 -9.25 0.08
CA VAL A 71 -9.50 -10.32 0.44
C VAL A 71 -9.37 -11.42 -0.59
N GLY A 72 -9.29 -12.67 -0.15
CA GLY A 72 -9.26 -13.84 -1.03
C GLY A 72 -10.13 -14.96 -0.47
N LEU A 73 -10.77 -15.72 -1.37
CA LEU A 73 -11.54 -16.90 -0.99
C LEU A 73 -10.62 -18.13 -0.86
N ILE A 74 -10.65 -18.79 0.29
CA ILE A 74 -10.05 -20.11 0.51
C ILE A 74 -11.15 -21.16 0.34
N SER A 75 -10.95 -22.10 -0.58
CA SER A 75 -11.94 -23.14 -0.88
C SER A 75 -11.27 -24.51 -0.93
N GLY A 76 -11.87 -25.52 -0.31
CA GLY A 76 -11.30 -26.87 -0.30
C GLY A 76 -9.88 -26.94 0.29
N GLU A 77 -9.57 -26.06 1.25
CA GLU A 77 -8.23 -25.90 1.84
C GLU A 77 -7.15 -25.37 0.88
N ASP A 78 -7.56 -24.91 -0.31
CA ASP A 78 -6.68 -24.24 -1.26
C ASP A 78 -6.65 -22.74 -1.00
N GLU A 79 -5.50 -22.26 -0.54
CA GLU A 79 -5.17 -20.85 -0.30
C GLU A 79 -4.24 -20.27 -1.39
N THR A 80 -3.95 -21.02 -2.46
CA THR A 80 -2.95 -20.68 -3.48
C THR A 80 -3.26 -19.34 -4.16
N ALA A 81 -4.53 -19.12 -4.51
CA ALA A 81 -4.97 -17.88 -5.15
C ALA A 81 -4.75 -16.66 -4.25
N TYR A 82 -5.10 -16.76 -2.96
CA TYR A 82 -4.87 -15.70 -1.97
C TYR A 82 -3.37 -15.43 -1.78
N ARG A 83 -2.57 -16.47 -1.56
CA ARG A 83 -1.12 -16.33 -1.31
C ARG A 83 -0.35 -15.77 -2.51
N SER A 84 -0.71 -16.20 -3.71
CA SER A 84 -0.12 -15.66 -4.95
C SER A 84 -0.41 -14.17 -5.09
N GLU A 85 -1.61 -13.75 -4.68
CA GLU A 85 -2.04 -12.37 -4.70
C GLU A 85 -1.33 -11.50 -3.66
N VAL A 86 -1.10 -12.03 -2.45
CA VAL A 86 -0.25 -11.37 -1.43
C VAL A 86 1.15 -11.12 -2.01
N LEU A 87 1.78 -12.14 -2.61
CA LEU A 87 3.11 -11.99 -3.20
C LEU A 87 3.11 -10.94 -4.32
N ARG A 88 2.09 -10.95 -5.18
CA ARG A 88 1.95 -9.97 -6.26
C ARG A 88 1.79 -8.55 -5.73
N LEU A 89 0.99 -8.36 -4.67
CA LEU A 89 0.84 -7.06 -4.01
C LEU A 89 2.17 -6.57 -3.43
N VAL A 90 2.94 -7.45 -2.78
CA VAL A 90 4.27 -7.11 -2.26
C VAL A 90 5.23 -6.68 -3.38
N LEU A 91 5.25 -7.41 -4.50
CA LEU A 91 6.06 -7.06 -5.66
C LEU A 91 5.60 -5.75 -6.32
N TRP A 92 4.28 -5.53 -6.42
CA TRP A 92 3.71 -4.29 -6.93
C TRP A 92 4.09 -3.09 -6.06
N CYS A 93 3.99 -3.19 -4.73
CA CYS A 93 4.45 -2.13 -3.83
C CYS A 93 5.93 -1.82 -4.08
N LYS A 94 6.78 -2.85 -4.21
CA LYS A 94 8.21 -2.67 -4.46
C LYS A 94 8.49 -1.98 -5.80
N SER A 95 7.80 -2.36 -6.88
CA SER A 95 7.98 -1.70 -8.19
C SER A 95 7.47 -0.25 -8.21
N HIS A 96 6.55 0.09 -7.31
CA HIS A 96 6.01 1.42 -7.10
C HIS A 96 6.69 2.15 -5.94
N ASN A 97 7.91 1.80 -5.52
CA ASN A 97 8.61 2.51 -4.43
C ASN A 97 7.78 2.68 -3.12
N LEU A 98 6.81 1.78 -2.89
CA LEU A 98 6.00 1.73 -1.68
C LEU A 98 6.58 0.68 -0.74
N THR A 99 6.63 1.01 0.54
CA THR A 99 7.11 0.10 1.58
C THR A 99 5.93 -0.40 2.40
N LEU A 100 5.71 -1.72 2.38
CA LEU A 100 4.70 -2.36 3.23
C LEU A 100 5.18 -2.43 4.68
N ASN A 101 4.33 -2.03 5.61
CA ASN A 101 4.60 -2.14 7.04
C ASN A 101 4.08 -3.48 7.57
N ILE A 102 4.89 -4.53 7.44
CA ILE A 102 4.50 -5.90 7.79
C ILE A 102 4.10 -6.02 9.27
N LYS A 103 4.76 -5.27 10.16
CA LYS A 103 4.43 -5.24 11.60
C LYS A 103 3.03 -4.69 11.90
N LYS A 104 2.50 -3.84 11.02
CA LYS A 104 1.13 -3.32 11.10
C LYS A 104 0.14 -4.11 10.25
N THR A 105 0.61 -4.94 9.32
CA THR A 105 -0.23 -5.83 8.53
C THR A 105 -0.79 -6.95 9.42
N LYS A 106 -2.08 -7.24 9.23
CA LYS A 106 -2.80 -8.27 9.98
C LYS A 106 -3.49 -9.22 9.00
N GLU A 107 -3.52 -10.49 9.34
CA GLU A 107 -4.29 -11.52 8.65
C GLU A 107 -5.54 -11.87 9.46
N LEU A 108 -6.71 -11.82 8.85
CA LEU A 108 -7.96 -12.27 9.46
C LEU A 108 -8.53 -13.42 8.62
N ILE A 109 -8.76 -14.57 9.25
CA ILE A 109 -9.35 -15.74 8.60
C ILE A 109 -10.72 -16.02 9.20
N ILE A 110 -11.74 -15.98 8.35
CA ILE A 110 -13.13 -16.22 8.75
C ILE A 110 -13.54 -17.60 8.23
N ASP A 111 -13.67 -18.57 9.15
CA ASP A 111 -14.08 -19.95 8.85
C ASP A 111 -15.35 -20.33 9.61
N PHE A 112 -16.40 -20.67 8.86
CA PHE A 112 -17.71 -21.08 9.37
C PHE A 112 -17.89 -22.61 9.51
N ARG A 113 -16.87 -23.41 9.15
CA ARG A 113 -16.92 -24.87 9.28
C ARG A 113 -16.99 -25.28 10.75
N ARG A 114 -17.71 -26.38 11.03
CA ARG A 114 -17.79 -26.98 12.38
C ARG A 114 -16.46 -27.55 12.85
N PHE A 115 -15.70 -28.14 11.93
CA PHE A 115 -14.34 -28.62 12.17
C PHE A 115 -13.39 -27.70 11.42
N LYS A 116 -12.58 -26.97 12.17
CA LYS A 116 -11.65 -25.97 11.61
C LYS A 116 -10.31 -26.63 11.36
N ALA A 117 -9.81 -26.51 10.14
CA ALA A 117 -8.41 -26.75 9.84
C ALA A 117 -7.65 -25.45 10.16
N GLU A 118 -6.51 -25.56 10.83
CA GLU A 118 -5.63 -24.42 11.10
C GLU A 118 -4.86 -24.05 9.83
N PRO A 119 -5.08 -22.85 9.25
CA PRO A 119 -4.35 -22.42 8.07
C PRO A 119 -2.89 -22.16 8.40
N LEU A 120 -2.00 -22.45 7.46
CA LEU A 120 -0.56 -22.19 7.63
C LEU A 120 -0.30 -20.70 7.89
N PRO A 121 0.69 -20.33 8.72
CA PRO A 121 1.03 -18.92 8.93
C PRO A 121 1.46 -18.22 7.64
N LEU A 122 1.05 -16.96 7.49
CA LEU A 122 1.45 -16.13 6.36
C LEU A 122 2.79 -15.45 6.63
N TYR A 123 3.71 -15.55 5.67
CA TYR A 123 4.99 -14.86 5.72
C TYR A 123 5.12 -13.87 4.57
N ILE A 124 5.54 -12.65 4.87
CA ILE A 124 5.86 -11.62 3.88
C ILE A 124 7.32 -11.24 4.06
N SER A 125 8.13 -11.43 3.01
CA SER A 125 9.56 -11.10 3.02
C SER A 125 10.36 -11.71 4.19
N GLY A 126 9.91 -12.85 4.73
CA GLY A 126 10.54 -13.55 5.85
C GLY A 126 9.95 -13.23 7.22
N ASP A 127 9.13 -12.18 7.34
CA ASP A 127 8.44 -11.82 8.57
C ASP A 127 7.06 -12.50 8.63
N CYS A 128 6.73 -13.09 9.79
CA CYS A 128 5.39 -13.66 10.03
C CYS A 128 4.37 -12.53 10.20
N VAL A 129 3.28 -12.58 9.45
CA VAL A 129 2.15 -11.68 9.61
C VAL A 129 1.35 -12.12 10.83
N GLU A 130 0.95 -11.17 11.67
CA GLU A 130 0.13 -11.47 12.84
C GLU A 130 -1.31 -11.81 12.41
N ARG A 131 -1.81 -12.94 12.92
CA ARG A 131 -3.19 -13.37 12.74
C ARG A 131 -4.07 -12.85 13.88
N VAL A 132 -5.22 -12.26 13.54
CA VAL A 132 -6.23 -11.72 14.47
C VAL A 132 -7.48 -12.58 14.51
#